data_AF-A0A852X3X7-F1
#
_entry.id   AF-A0A852X3X7-F1
#
_cell.length_a   1.000
_cell.length_b   1.000
_cell.length_c   1.000
_cell.angle_alpha   90.00
_cell.angle_beta   90.00
_cell.angle_gamma   90.00
#
_symmetry.space_group_name_H-M   'P 1'
#
loop_
_entity.id
_entity.type
_entity.pdbx_description
1 polymer ?
#
loop_
_entity_poly.entity_id
_entity_poly.type
_entity_poly.pdbx_seq_one_letter_code
_entity_poly.pdbx_strand_id
1 'polypeptide(L)'
;MPIAALAVPVLAAEIWLLDSSEAWRLVAVTAAAVLAVILVAWIGYRRANASISRYGIVERGFFGGVSTVAARDVAGVLRVQLYRANSLDTTQELFVVERTGRGAFRMRGRFWDEPTMNKVAETLGVEETIGSEPMTLAELREANPRLLYWFERRSLSR
;
A
#
# COMPACT_ATOMS: atom_id res chain seq x y z
N MET A 1 17.56 -6.12 10.65
CA MET A 1 17.91 -4.68 10.54
C MET A 1 18.40 -4.37 9.12
N PRO A 2 17.49 -4.25 8.14
CA PRO A 2 17.85 -4.08 6.72
C PRO A 2 18.57 -2.74 6.44
N ILE A 3 18.30 -1.71 7.23
CA ILE A 3 18.91 -0.38 7.08
C ILE A 3 20.41 -0.41 7.36
N ALA A 4 20.83 -1.09 8.44
CA ALA A 4 22.24 -1.22 8.78
C ALA A 4 23.01 -1.98 7.69
N ALA A 5 22.41 -3.00 7.09
CA ALA A 5 23.02 -3.77 6.00
C ALA A 5 23.23 -2.93 4.72
N LEU A 6 22.47 -1.86 4.51
CA LEU A 6 22.63 -0.94 3.39
C LEU A 6 23.59 0.21 3.70
N ALA A 7 23.54 0.76 4.92
CA ALA A 7 24.35 1.91 5.30
C ALA A 7 25.81 1.54 5.58
N VAL A 8 26.07 0.40 6.23
CA VAL A 8 27.41 0.00 6.68
C VAL A 8 28.40 -0.17 5.51
N PRO A 9 28.07 -0.88 4.40
CA PRO A 9 29.01 -1.04 3.29
C PRO A 9 29.34 0.29 2.60
N VAL A 10 28.37 1.21 2.50
CA VAL A 10 28.58 2.54 1.90
C VAL A 10 29.52 3.38 2.76
N LEU A 11 29.26 3.45 4.06
CA LEU A 11 30.12 4.18 5.00
C LEU A 11 31.52 3.57 5.10
N ALA A 12 31.62 2.23 5.07
CA ALA A 12 32.90 1.53 5.08
C ALA A 12 33.71 1.78 3.79
N ALA A 13 33.05 1.82 2.64
CA ALA A 13 33.69 2.14 1.37
C ALA A 13 34.22 3.59 1.35
N GLU A 14 33.47 4.56 1.87
CA GLU A 14 33.92 5.96 1.96
C GLU A 14 35.13 6.12 2.88
N ILE A 15 35.13 5.45 4.04
CA ILE A 15 36.27 5.46 4.96
C ILE A 15 37.51 4.79 4.33
N TRP A 16 37.31 3.78 3.48
CA TRP A 16 38.40 3.03 2.86
C TRP A 16 38.99 3.70 1.61
N LEU A 17 38.20 4.44 0.83
CA LEU A 17 38.61 5.02 -0.45
C LEU A 17 39.21 6.44 -0.35
N LEU A 18 38.92 7.17 0.73
CA LEU A 18 39.24 8.60 0.85
C LEU A 18 40.41 8.85 1.80
N ASP A 19 41.28 9.77 1.43
CA ASP A 19 42.39 10.20 2.27
C ASP A 19 41.87 10.92 3.53
N SER A 20 42.56 10.73 4.66
CA SER A 20 42.01 10.91 6.01
C SER A 20 41.44 12.30 6.36
N SER A 21 41.74 13.34 5.58
CA SER A 21 41.25 14.72 5.82
C SER A 21 39.97 15.08 5.04
N GLU A 22 39.75 14.51 3.85
CA GLU A 22 38.53 14.74 3.04
C GLU A 22 37.45 13.68 3.29
N ALA A 23 37.83 12.48 3.72
CA ALA A 23 36.94 11.35 4.00
C ALA A 23 35.79 11.71 4.96
N TRP A 24 36.11 12.40 6.06
CA TRP A 24 35.12 12.70 7.11
C TRP A 24 33.99 13.62 6.65
N ARG A 25 34.26 14.54 5.71
CA ARG A 25 33.21 15.43 5.18
C ARG A 25 32.22 14.67 4.32
N LEU A 26 32.73 13.80 3.44
CA LEU A 26 31.90 12.97 2.57
C LEU A 26 31.08 11.96 3.40
N VAL A 27 31.72 11.28 4.36
CA VAL A 27 31.03 10.38 5.30
C VAL A 27 29.93 11.10 6.07
N ALA A 28 30.19 12.32 6.56
CA ALA A 28 29.19 13.09 7.28
C ALA A 28 28.01 13.49 6.38
N VAL A 29 28.27 13.91 5.14
CA VAL A 29 27.22 14.28 4.17
C VAL A 29 26.39 13.06 3.79
N THR A 30 27.02 11.92 3.50
CA THR A 30 26.33 10.68 3.13
C THR A 30 25.50 10.15 4.30
N ALA A 31 26.06 10.12 5.51
CA ALA A 31 25.31 9.74 6.71
C ALA A 31 24.11 10.66 6.96
N ALA A 32 24.30 11.98 6.81
CA ALA A 32 23.20 12.95 6.93
C ALA A 32 22.12 12.74 5.85
N ALA A 33 22.51 12.46 4.61
CA ALA A 33 21.57 12.18 3.53
C ALA A 33 20.77 10.90 3.78
N VAL A 34 21.43 9.81 4.20
CA VAL A 34 20.77 8.55 4.57
C VAL A 34 19.80 8.78 5.74
N LEU A 35 20.22 9.51 6.77
CA LEU A 35 19.36 9.83 7.91
C LEU A 35 18.15 10.68 7.49
N ALA A 36 18.35 11.66 6.61
CA ALA A 36 17.27 12.48 6.06
C ALA A 36 16.25 11.63 5.29
N VAL A 37 16.70 10.70 4.44
CA VAL A 37 15.80 9.78 3.72
C VAL A 37 15.02 8.90 4.70
N ILE A 38 15.66 8.37 5.73
CA ILE A 38 14.99 7.57 6.77
C ILE A 38 13.94 8.40 7.51
N LEU A 39 14.27 9.64 7.90
CA LEU A 39 13.36 10.55 8.59
C LEU A 39 12.15 10.90 7.71
N VAL A 40 12.37 11.25 6.45
CA VAL A 40 11.29 11.53 5.49
C VAL A 40 10.38 10.31 5.34
N ALA A 41 10.96 9.12 5.17
CA ALA A 41 10.20 7.89 5.05
C ALA A 41 9.40 7.57 6.33
N TRP A 42 10.00 7.79 7.50
CA TRP A 42 9.34 7.57 8.79
C TRP A 42 8.18 8.55 9.02
N ILE A 43 8.36 9.83 8.69
CA ILE A 43 7.32 10.86 8.75
C ILE A 43 6.19 10.51 7.77
N GLY A 44 6.52 10.13 6.54
CA GLY A 44 5.55 9.70 5.52
C GLY A 44 4.74 8.49 6.00
N TYR A 45 5.40 7.50 6.60
CA TYR A 45 4.75 6.32 7.17
C TYR A 45 3.81 6.67 8.33
N ARG A 46 4.23 7.53 9.26
CA ARG A 46 3.39 7.97 10.40
C ARG A 46 2.20 8.83 9.97
N ARG A 47 2.32 9.55 8.86
CA ARG A 47 1.25 10.39 8.30
C ARG A 47 0.29 9.61 7.42
N ALA A 48 0.72 8.48 6.86
CA ALA A 48 -0.14 7.62 6.08
C ALA A 48 -1.24 7.04 6.97
N ASN A 49 -2.49 7.38 6.66
CA ASN A 49 -3.65 6.94 7.41
C ASN A 49 -4.84 6.84 6.46
N ALA A 50 -5.66 5.81 6.66
CA ALA A 50 -6.94 5.68 6.01
C ALA A 50 -8.03 5.74 7.07
N SER A 51 -9.00 6.63 6.90
CA SER A 51 -10.16 6.76 7.78
C SER A 51 -11.43 6.55 6.98
N ILE A 52 -12.30 5.69 7.49
CA ILE A 52 -13.61 5.38 6.91
C ILE A 52 -14.67 5.95 7.85
N SER A 53 -15.67 6.62 7.30
CA SER A 53 -16.80 7.17 8.04
C SER A 53 -18.09 7.04 7.23
N ARG A 54 -19.23 7.31 7.86
CA ARG A 54 -20.54 7.42 7.18
C ARG A 54 -20.58 8.44 6.04
N TYR A 55 -19.65 9.39 6.01
CA TYR A 55 -19.59 10.43 4.98
C TYR A 55 -18.72 10.03 3.80
N GLY A 56 -17.89 8.99 3.95
CA GLY A 56 -16.96 8.55 2.93
C GLY A 56 -15.62 8.10 3.49
N ILE A 57 -14.68 7.92 2.57
CA ILE A 57 -13.32 7.42 2.82
C ILE A 57 -12.34 8.56 2.57
N VAL A 58 -11.43 8.75 3.52
CA VAL A 58 -10.29 9.66 3.38
C VAL A 58 -9.02 8.84 3.52
N GLU A 59 -8.24 8.78 2.46
CA GLU A 59 -6.92 8.17 2.43
C GLU A 59 -5.86 9.27 2.35
N ARG A 60 -4.93 9.26 3.30
CA ARG A 60 -3.70 10.04 3.22
C ARG A 60 -2.58 9.09 2.83
N GLY A 61 -2.08 9.24 1.61
CA GLY A 61 -0.99 8.46 1.07
C GLY A 61 0.37 8.85 1.67
N PHE A 62 1.35 7.97 1.48
CA PHE A 62 2.72 8.10 1.99
C PHE A 62 3.41 9.40 1.55
N PHE A 63 3.18 9.83 0.30
CA PHE A 63 3.74 11.07 -0.26
C PHE A 63 2.87 12.32 0.02
N GLY A 64 1.93 12.24 0.96
CA GLY A 64 1.09 13.37 1.35
C GLY A 64 -0.12 13.64 0.47
N GLY A 65 -0.34 12.87 -0.60
CA GLY A 65 -1.57 12.91 -1.39
C GLY A 65 -2.77 12.53 -0.52
N VAL A 66 -3.84 13.33 -0.58
CA VAL A 66 -5.11 13.03 0.10
C VAL A 66 -6.13 12.67 -0.97
N SER A 67 -6.67 11.45 -0.89
CA SER A 67 -7.80 10.99 -1.71
C SER A 67 -9.05 10.98 -0.84
N THR A 68 -10.11 11.61 -1.30
CA THR A 68 -11.41 11.64 -0.61
C THR A 68 -12.49 11.11 -1.54
N VAL A 69 -13.19 10.07 -1.11
CA VAL A 69 -14.33 9.50 -1.83
C VAL A 69 -15.55 9.64 -0.93
N ALA A 70 -16.58 10.37 -1.38
CA ALA A 70 -17.80 10.54 -0.60
C ALA A 70 -18.62 9.24 -0.62
N ALA A 71 -19.33 8.95 0.47
CA ALA A 71 -20.16 7.74 0.57
C ALA A 71 -21.21 7.64 -0.54
N ARG A 72 -21.74 8.78 -1.01
CA ARG A 72 -22.68 8.83 -2.15
C ARG A 72 -22.09 8.32 -3.47
N ASP A 73 -20.77 8.45 -3.63
CA ASP A 73 -20.03 8.06 -4.83
C ASP A 73 -19.57 6.61 -4.75
N VAL A 74 -19.78 5.94 -3.61
CA VAL A 74 -19.58 4.51 -3.43
C VAL A 74 -20.78 3.76 -4.01
N ALA A 75 -20.52 2.78 -4.87
CA ALA A 75 -21.52 1.88 -5.43
C ALA A 75 -21.77 0.66 -4.53
N GLY A 76 -20.71 0.14 -3.91
CA GLY A 76 -20.79 -1.07 -3.09
C GLY A 76 -19.42 -1.50 -2.58
N VAL A 77 -19.44 -2.58 -1.80
CA VAL A 77 -18.25 -3.24 -1.30
C VAL A 77 -18.16 -4.62 -1.95
N LEU A 78 -17.02 -4.95 -2.53
CA LEU A 78 -16.75 -6.25 -3.14
C LEU A 78 -15.71 -6.99 -2.31
N ARG A 79 -16.06 -8.14 -1.77
CA ARG A 79 -15.12 -9.04 -1.08
C ARG A 79 -14.70 -10.16 -2.01
N VAL A 80 -13.41 -10.34 -2.19
CA VAL A 80 -12.83 -11.36 -3.09
C VAL A 80 -11.82 -12.19 -2.30
N GLN A 81 -11.83 -13.50 -2.51
CA GLN A 81 -10.74 -14.36 -2.05
C GLN A 81 -9.65 -14.41 -3.11
N LEU A 82 -8.44 -13.98 -2.75
CA LEU A 82 -7.30 -14.03 -3.66
C LEU A 82 -6.30 -15.10 -3.24
N TYR A 83 -5.87 -15.92 -4.20
CA TYR A 83 -4.74 -16.81 -4.00
C TYR A 83 -3.45 -16.02 -3.76
N ARG A 84 -2.70 -16.42 -2.73
CA ARG A 84 -1.36 -15.87 -2.49
C ARG A 84 -0.41 -16.35 -3.58
N ALA A 85 0.50 -15.48 -4.02
CA ALA A 85 1.54 -15.85 -4.97
C ALA A 85 2.33 -17.08 -4.46
N ASN A 86 2.39 -18.13 -5.29
CA ASN A 86 3.06 -19.40 -5.01
C ASN A 86 2.55 -20.15 -3.76
N SER A 87 1.29 -19.98 -3.36
CA SER A 87 0.64 -20.80 -2.33
C SER A 87 -0.81 -21.13 -2.71
N LEU A 88 -1.32 -22.23 -2.17
CA LEU A 88 -2.75 -22.57 -2.21
C LEU A 88 -3.56 -21.79 -1.15
N ASP A 89 -2.89 -21.05 -0.27
CA ASP A 89 -3.55 -20.19 0.70
C ASP A 89 -4.28 -19.05 0.02
N THR A 90 -5.54 -18.85 0.41
CA THR A 90 -6.32 -17.67 0.04
C THR A 90 -6.23 -16.60 1.12
N THR A 91 -6.31 -15.34 0.71
CA THR A 91 -6.51 -14.22 1.61
C THR A 91 -7.74 -13.45 1.17
N GLN A 92 -8.59 -13.09 2.13
CA GLN A 92 -9.72 -12.22 1.84
C GLN A 92 -9.20 -10.81 1.57
N GLU A 93 -9.74 -10.19 0.52
CA GLU A 93 -9.53 -8.78 0.26
C GLU A 93 -10.86 -8.10 0.00
N LEU A 94 -11.01 -6.91 0.54
CA LEU A 94 -12.22 -6.11 0.44
C LEU A 94 -11.92 -4.85 -0.37
N PHE A 95 -12.71 -4.64 -1.42
CA PHE A 95 -12.62 -3.51 -2.33
C PHE A 95 -13.84 -2.63 -2.14
N VAL A 96 -13.63 -1.34 -1.85
CA VAL A 96 -14.70 -0.34 -1.94
C VAL A 96 -14.75 0.14 -3.38
N VAL A 97 -15.89 -0.03 -4.03
CA VAL A 97 -16.07 0.27 -5.46
C VAL A 97 -16.83 1.58 -5.61
N GLU A 98 -16.27 2.51 -6.37
CA GLU A 98 -16.96 3.74 -6.76
C GLU A 98 -18.03 3.48 -7.81
N ARG A 99 -19.00 4.38 -7.95
CA ARG A 99 -19.98 4.40 -9.04
C ARG A 99 -19.34 4.47 -10.43
N THR A 100 -18.10 4.93 -10.53
CA THR A 100 -17.31 4.92 -11.77
C THR A 100 -16.76 3.53 -12.14
N GLY A 101 -16.95 2.53 -11.27
CA GLY A 101 -16.38 1.18 -11.38
C GLY A 101 -14.90 1.11 -10.99
N ARG A 102 -14.37 2.13 -10.32
CA ARG A 102 -12.98 2.18 -9.83
C ARG A 102 -12.91 1.68 -8.39
N GLY A 103 -11.79 1.04 -8.02
CA GLY A 103 -11.50 0.75 -6.62
C GLY A 103 -11.11 2.02 -5.88
N ALA A 104 -11.96 2.50 -4.97
CA ALA A 104 -11.69 3.63 -4.09
C ALA A 104 -10.68 3.27 -2.99
N PHE A 105 -10.84 2.08 -2.42
CA PHE A 105 -10.06 1.62 -1.28
C PHE A 105 -9.98 0.10 -1.28
N ARG A 106 -8.86 -0.44 -0.78
CA ARG A 106 -8.61 -1.88 -0.70
C ARG A 106 -8.08 -2.27 0.67
N MET A 107 -8.80 -3.13 1.36
CA MET A 107 -8.35 -3.77 2.59
C MET A 107 -7.85 -5.17 2.29
N ARG A 108 -6.62 -5.47 2.72
CA ARG A 108 -6.02 -6.79 2.55
C ARG A 108 -6.10 -7.55 3.86
N GLY A 109 -6.63 -8.76 3.87
CA GLY A 109 -6.79 -9.61 5.06
C GLY A 109 -5.48 -9.98 5.77
N ARG A 110 -4.33 -9.78 5.11
CA ARG A 110 -3.00 -9.82 5.77
C ARG A 110 -2.85 -8.76 6.87
N PHE A 111 -3.45 -7.58 6.68
CA PHE A 111 -3.27 -6.42 7.56
C PHE A 111 -4.50 -6.12 8.40
N TRP A 112 -5.66 -6.62 7.99
CA TRP A 112 -6.94 -6.33 8.61
C TRP A 112 -7.64 -7.62 9.00
N ASP A 113 -8.22 -7.62 10.19
CA ASP A 113 -9.05 -8.71 10.69
C ASP A 113 -10.45 -8.67 10.03
N GLU A 114 -11.07 -9.85 9.94
CA GLU A 114 -12.39 -10.02 9.33
C GLU A 114 -13.50 -9.20 10.01
N PRO A 115 -13.57 -9.10 11.36
CA PRO A 115 -14.53 -8.23 12.03
C PRO A 115 -14.40 -6.76 11.61
N THR A 116 -13.19 -6.25 11.45
CA THR A 116 -12.96 -4.88 10.98
C THR A 116 -13.41 -4.69 9.52
N MET A 117 -13.17 -5.69 8.66
CA MET A 117 -13.64 -5.65 7.27
C MET A 117 -15.17 -5.67 7.17
N ASN A 118 -15.87 -6.45 8.01
CA ASN A 118 -17.34 -6.51 8.03
C ASN A 118 -18.00 -5.17 8.38
N LYS A 119 -17.35 -4.33 9.19
CA LYS A 119 -17.88 -3.01 9.56
C LYS A 119 -17.87 -1.99 8.41
N VAL A 120 -17.14 -2.24 7.33
CA VAL A 120 -16.98 -1.25 6.24
C VAL A 120 -18.29 -1.04 5.49
N ALA A 121 -18.94 -2.13 5.08
CA ALA A 121 -20.22 -2.09 4.38
C ALA A 121 -21.31 -1.44 5.25
N GLU A 122 -21.36 -1.83 6.52
CA GLU A 122 -22.26 -1.24 7.53
C GLU A 122 -22.02 0.28 7.70
N THR A 123 -20.77 0.69 7.88
CA THR A 123 -20.41 2.10 8.11
C THR A 123 -20.73 2.98 6.91
N LEU A 124 -20.54 2.47 5.69
CA LEU A 124 -20.84 3.19 4.45
C LEU A 124 -22.31 3.09 4.04
N GLY A 125 -23.09 2.19 4.63
CA GLY A 125 -24.49 1.96 4.30
C GLY A 125 -24.70 1.42 2.89
N VAL A 126 -23.79 0.57 2.41
CA VAL A 126 -23.82 0.00 1.06
C VAL A 126 -23.83 -1.52 1.10
N GLU A 127 -24.32 -2.14 0.02
CA GLU A 127 -24.37 -3.60 -0.10
C GLU A 127 -22.95 -4.19 -0.24
N GLU A 128 -22.75 -5.34 0.40
CA GLU A 128 -21.55 -6.15 0.25
C GLU A 128 -21.82 -7.31 -0.70
N THR A 129 -21.05 -7.38 -1.79
CA THR A 129 -21.04 -8.52 -2.71
C THR A 129 -19.85 -9.41 -2.38
N ILE A 130 -20.11 -10.68 -2.13
CA ILE A 130 -19.07 -11.68 -1.87
C ILE A 130 -18.82 -12.45 -3.17
N GLY A 131 -17.58 -12.42 -3.65
CA GLY A 131 -17.14 -13.24 -4.78
C GLY A 131 -17.24 -14.72 -4.44
N SER A 132 -17.95 -15.47 -5.29
CA SER A 132 -18.26 -16.89 -5.07
C SER A 132 -17.05 -17.80 -5.19
N GLU A 133 -16.06 -17.42 -6.02
CA GLU A 133 -14.90 -18.25 -6.32
C GLU A 133 -13.60 -17.53 -5.97
N PRO A 134 -12.65 -18.22 -5.29
CA PRO A 134 -11.29 -17.72 -5.15
C PRO A 134 -10.65 -17.54 -6.51
N MET A 135 -10.01 -16.40 -6.72
CA MET A 135 -9.35 -16.08 -7.98
C MET A 135 -7.91 -15.66 -7.75
N THR A 136 -7.08 -15.80 -8.78
CA THR A 136 -5.73 -15.27 -8.79
C THR A 136 -5.75 -13.76 -9.02
N LEU A 137 -4.65 -13.08 -8.64
CA LEU A 137 -4.50 -11.66 -8.98
C LEU A 137 -4.49 -11.41 -10.50
N ALA A 138 -4.07 -12.40 -11.29
CA ALA A 138 -4.08 -12.31 -12.75
C ALA A 138 -5.51 -12.32 -13.29
N GLU A 139 -6.35 -13.23 -12.82
CA GLU A 139 -7.79 -13.29 -13.16
C GLU A 139 -8.52 -12.02 -12.71
N LEU A 140 -8.24 -11.51 -11.50
CA LEU A 140 -8.81 -10.23 -11.04
C LEU A 140 -8.38 -9.06 -11.94
N ARG A 141 -7.13 -9.06 -12.41
CA ARG A 141 -6.63 -8.02 -13.33
C ARG A 141 -7.32 -8.08 -14.68
N GLU A 142 -7.62 -9.27 -15.18
CA GLU A 142 -8.32 -9.46 -16.44
C GLU A 142 -9.80 -9.10 -16.33
N ALA A 143 -10.49 -9.61 -15.30
CA ALA A 143 -11.90 -9.37 -15.09
C ALA A 143 -12.22 -7.92 -14.68
N ASN A 144 -11.43 -7.34 -13.78
CA ASN A 144 -11.72 -6.04 -13.16
C ASN A 144 -10.45 -5.19 -12.91
N PRO A 145 -9.73 -4.75 -13.97
CA PRO A 145 -8.48 -4.01 -13.83
C PRO A 145 -8.64 -2.66 -13.10
N ARG A 146 -9.84 -2.07 -13.13
CA ARG A 146 -10.12 -0.77 -12.51
C ARG A 146 -10.18 -0.82 -10.98
N LEU A 147 -10.36 -1.99 -10.40
CA LEU A 147 -10.29 -2.21 -8.95
C LEU A 147 -8.86 -2.17 -8.41
N LEU A 148 -7.88 -2.40 -9.29
CA LEU A 148 -6.47 -2.43 -8.95
C LEU A 148 -5.83 -1.04 -9.06
N TYR A 149 -4.77 -0.83 -8.27
CA TYR A 149 -3.93 0.37 -8.40
C TYR A 149 -3.28 0.44 -9.78
N TRP A 150 -2.95 1.66 -10.23
CA TRP A 150 -2.40 1.90 -11.57
C TRP A 150 -1.15 1.05 -11.90
N PHE A 151 -0.32 0.74 -10.90
CA PHE A 151 0.87 -0.09 -11.07
C PHE A 151 0.55 -1.59 -11.08
N GLU A 152 -0.49 -2.03 -10.37
CA GLU A 152 -0.93 -3.44 -10.32
C GLU A 152 -1.68 -3.85 -11.60
N ARG A 153 -2.16 -2.87 -12.38
CA ARG A 153 -2.80 -3.08 -13.69
C ARG A 153 -1.85 -3.59 -14.76
N ARG A 154 -0.54 -3.38 -14.59
CA ARG A 154 0.44 -3.82 -15.57
C ARG A 154 0.74 -5.31 -15.32
N SER A 155 0.50 -6.15 -16.32
CA SER A 155 1.15 -7.45 -16.36
C SER A 155 2.60 -7.24 -16.80
N LEU A 156 3.54 -7.86 -16.09
CA LEU A 156 4.84 -8.18 -16.69
C LEU A 156 4.56 -9.39 -17.59
N SER A 157 4.02 -9.14 -18.79
CA SER A 157 3.97 -10.18 -19.82
C SER A 157 5.41 -10.50 -20.20
N ARG A 158 5.81 -11.76 -20.02
CA ARG A 158 7.00 -12.30 -20.66
C ARG A 158 6.62 -12.80 -22.04
#